data_AF-A0A3D1UCF9-F1
#
_entry.id   AF-A0A3D1UCF9-F1
#
_cell.length_a   1.000
_cell.length_b   1.000
_cell.length_c   1.000
_cell.angle_alpha   90.00
_cell.angle_beta   90.00
_cell.angle_gamma   90.00
#
_symmetry.space_group_name_H-M   'P 1'
#
loop_
_entity.id
_entity.type
_entity.pdbx_description
1 polymer ?
#
loop_
_entity_poly.entity_id
_entity_poly.type
_entity_poly.pdbx_seq_one_letter_code
_entity_poly.pdbx_strand_id
1 'polypeptide(L)'
;MIETLGLVVYLGCYTDATHTNGLYALEMDVSSGALRIAAAYPEKTAIYQALSADGRWLYSCAAGGASVYRAQGVQLTRTGSVDL
;
A
#
# COMPACT_ATOMS: atom_id res chain seq x y z
N MET A 1 -27.03 2.95 0.61
CA MET A 1 -25.68 3.52 0.76
C MET A 1 -24.74 2.34 0.63
N ILE A 2 -24.03 2.21 -0.49
CA ILE A 2 -23.10 1.09 -0.69
C ILE A 2 -21.85 1.49 0.07
N GLU A 3 -21.59 0.86 1.22
CA GLU A 3 -20.31 0.98 1.89
C GLU A 3 -19.25 0.41 0.94
N THR A 4 -18.44 1.28 0.38
CA THR A 4 -17.24 0.85 -0.34
C THR A 4 -16.34 0.20 0.70
N LEU A 5 -16.32 -1.14 0.74
CA LEU A 5 -15.48 -1.89 1.67
C LEU A 5 -14.02 -1.57 1.35
N GLY A 6 -13.42 -0.68 2.14
CA GLY A 6 -12.01 -0.33 2.06
C GLY A 6 -11.16 -1.44 2.66
N LEU A 7 -10.02 -1.74 2.04
CA LEU A 7 -9.05 -2.68 2.59
C LEU A 7 -7.98 -1.91 3.35
N VAL A 8 -7.69 -2.33 4.58
CA VAL A 8 -6.57 -1.79 5.37
C VAL A 8 -5.32 -2.60 5.09
N VAL A 9 -4.27 -1.91 4.64
CA VAL A 9 -2.96 -2.49 4.31
C VAL A 9 -1.93 -1.96 5.28
N TYR A 10 -1.20 -2.85 5.94
CA TYR A 10 0.02 -2.48 6.64
C TYR A 10 1.21 -2.74 5.71
N LEU A 11 1.89 -1.68 5.31
CA LEU A 11 2.96 -1.75 4.32
C LEU A 11 4.23 -1.11 4.88
N GLY A 12 5.33 -1.86 4.83
CA GLY A 12 6.65 -1.34 5.10
C GLY A 12 7.14 -0.45 3.97
N CYS A 13 7.90 0.58 4.31
CA CYS A 13 8.35 1.60 3.38
C CYS A 13 9.76 2.07 3.69
N TYR A 14 10.49 2.43 2.63
CA TYR A 14 11.86 2.91 2.76
C TYR A 14 11.92 4.11 3.70
N THR A 15 12.95 4.13 4.56
CA THR A 15 13.18 5.26 5.46
C THR A 15 14.45 6.01 5.11
N ASP A 16 14.40 7.33 5.18
CA ASP A 16 15.56 8.22 5.08
C ASP A 16 15.45 9.38 6.08
N ALA A 17 16.26 10.42 5.90
CA ALA A 17 16.27 11.60 6.75
C ALA A 17 14.94 12.39 6.71
N THR A 18 14.16 12.26 5.64
CA THR A 18 12.87 12.94 5.41
C THR A 18 11.66 12.02 5.61
N HIS A 19 11.80 10.72 5.39
CA HIS A 19 10.77 9.69 5.58
C HIS A 19 11.16 8.80 6.76
N THR A 20 10.84 9.21 7.98
CA THR A 20 11.34 8.52 9.19
C THR A 20 10.47 7.35 9.65
N ASN A 21 9.22 7.29 9.17
CA ASN A 21 8.31 6.18 9.43
C ASN A 21 8.53 5.10 8.38
N GLY A 22 8.72 3.86 8.84
CA GLY A 22 8.94 2.71 7.97
C GLY A 22 7.76 1.77 7.86
N LEU A 23 6.67 1.99 8.61
CA LEU A 23 5.42 1.25 8.48
C LEU A 23 4.25 2.22 8.33
N TYR A 24 3.39 1.96 7.36
CA TYR A 24 2.19 2.74 7.11
C TYR A 24 0.95 1.85 7.14
N ALA A 25 -0.10 2.34 7.79
CA ALA A 25 -1.45 1.84 7.59
C ALA A 25 -2.08 2.63 6.46
N LEU A 26 -2.41 1.96 5.37
CA LEU A 26 -3.05 2.54 4.20
C LEU A 26 -4.48 2.03 4.11
N GLU A 27 -5.39 2.89 3.70
CA GLU A 27 -6.71 2.45 3.26
C GLU A 27 -6.77 2.47 1.73
N MET A 28 -7.26 1.38 1.16
CA MET A 28 -7.45 1.21 -0.26
C MET A 28 -8.93 1.12 -0.60
N ASP A 29 -9.37 1.96 -1.55
CA ASP A 29 -10.64 1.76 -2.24
C ASP A 29 -10.51 0.60 -3.24
N VAL A 30 -11.21 -0.50 -3.00
CA VAL A 30 -11.09 -1.73 -3.81
C VAL A 30 -11.64 -1.56 -5.23
N SER A 31 -12.53 -0.60 -5.48
CA SER A 31 -13.12 -0.37 -6.79
C SER A 31 -12.17 0.34 -7.75
N SER A 32 -11.33 1.22 -7.20
CA SER A 32 -10.44 2.10 -7.97
C SER A 32 -8.95 1.81 -7.77
N GLY A 33 -8.57 1.16 -6.67
CA GLY A 33 -7.18 1.04 -6.22
C GLY A 33 -6.62 2.35 -5.64
N ALA A 34 -7.47 3.34 -5.34
CA ALA A 34 -6.99 4.57 -4.70
C ALA A 34 -6.48 4.28 -3.29
N LEU A 35 -5.30 4.82 -2.95
CA LEU A 35 -4.68 4.68 -1.63
C LEU A 35 -4.76 5.99 -0.86
N ARG A 36 -4.93 5.89 0.45
CA ARG A 36 -4.72 6.99 1.39
C ARG A 36 -3.94 6.52 2.61
N ILE A 37 -3.11 7.38 3.16
CA ILE A 37 -2.44 7.13 4.44
C ILE A 37 -3.45 7.32 5.57
N ALA A 38 -3.61 6.30 6.41
CA ALA A 38 -4.42 6.36 7.62
C ALA A 38 -3.56 6.58 8.86
N ALA A 39 -2.37 5.97 8.92
CA ALA A 39 -1.41 6.14 10.00
C ALA A 39 0.02 5.81 9.57
N ALA A 40 1.00 6.28 10.34
CA ALA A 40 2.42 6.01 10.13
C ALA A 40 3.10 5.68 11.46
N TYR A 41 4.07 4.77 11.43
CA TYR A 41 4.77 4.26 12.61
C TYR A 41 6.29 4.21 12.39
N PRO A 42 7.10 4.50 13.42
CA PRO A 42 8.57 4.52 13.34
C PRO A 42 9.19 3.10 13.37
N GLU A 43 8.67 2.18 12.55
CA GLU A 43 9.16 0.80 12.42
C GLU A 43 9.98 0.64 11.14
N LYS A 44 11.30 0.54 11.25
CA LYS A 44 12.22 0.58 10.10
C LYS A 44 12.48 -0.78 9.45
N THR A 45 11.99 -1.88 10.05
CA THR A 45 12.25 -3.25 9.59
C THR A 45 11.05 -3.93 8.92
N ALA A 46 10.02 -3.14 8.60
CA ALA A 46 8.78 -3.64 8.01
C ALA A 46 8.94 -4.14 6.55
N ILE A 47 7.96 -4.94 6.12
CA ILE A 47 7.94 -5.62 4.82
C ILE A 47 7.55 -4.64 3.69
N TYR A 48 8.41 -4.48 2.69
CA TYR A 48 8.21 -3.51 1.59
C TYR A 48 7.18 -3.91 0.52
N GLN A 49 6.76 -5.18 0.51
CA GLN A 49 5.81 -5.72 -0.45
C GLN A 49 4.85 -6.70 0.22
N ALA A 50 3.56 -6.51 0.00
CA ALA A 50 2.52 -7.38 0.54
C ALA A 50 1.55 -7.80 -0.56
N LEU A 51 1.16 -9.07 -0.57
CA LEU A 51 0.07 -9.57 -1.39
C LEU A 51 -1.19 -9.66 -0.52
N SER A 52 -2.35 -9.26 -1.05
CA SER A 52 -3.62 -9.50 -0.38
C SER A 52 -3.88 -11.00 -0.21
N ALA A 53 -4.62 -11.38 0.83
CA ALA A 53 -4.93 -12.78 1.13
C ALA A 53 -5.67 -13.50 -0.02
N ASP A 54 -6.43 -12.76 -0.82
CA ASP A 54 -7.13 -13.27 -2.01
C ASP A 54 -6.27 -13.27 -3.28
N GLY A 55 -5.01 -12.83 -3.18
CA GLY A 55 -4.05 -12.76 -4.29
C GLY A 55 -4.38 -11.72 -5.36
N ARG A 56 -5.42 -10.89 -5.20
CA ARG A 56 -5.85 -9.94 -6.24
C ARG A 56 -5.06 -8.63 -6.26
N TRP A 57 -4.36 -8.31 -5.19
CA TRP A 57 -3.68 -7.02 -5.01
C TRP A 57 -2.27 -7.20 -4.50
N LEU A 58 -1.33 -6.53 -5.15
CA LEU A 58 0.04 -6.38 -4.66
C LEU A 58 0.24 -4.93 -4.22
N TYR A 59 0.67 -4.75 -2.99
CA TYR A 59 1.10 -3.47 -2.43
C TYR A 59 2.61 -3.45 -2.44
N SER A 60 3.20 -2.37 -2.94
CA SER A 60 4.64 -2.19 -2.98
C SER A 60 4.99 -0.78 -2.57
N CYS A 61 5.97 -0.66 -1.69
CA CYS A 61 6.59 0.61 -1.40
C CYS A 61 7.90 0.73 -2.18
N ALA A 62 8.11 1.90 -2.78
CA ALA A 62 9.37 2.28 -3.42
C ALA A 62 9.76 3.68 -2.90
N ALA A 63 10.98 4.13 -3.22
CA ALA A 63 11.43 5.45 -2.80
C ALA A 63 10.40 6.52 -3.22
N GLY A 64 9.89 7.26 -2.23
CA GLY A 64 8.94 8.37 -2.41
C GLY A 64 7.45 8.00 -2.35
N GLY A 65 7.06 6.72 -2.23
CA GLY A 65 5.63 6.41 -2.17
C GLY A 65 5.23 4.93 -2.10
N ALA A 66 3.96 4.72 -1.76
CA ALA A 66 3.31 3.42 -1.82
C ALA A 66 2.47 3.29 -3.10
N SER A 67 2.43 2.09 -3.67
CA SER A 67 1.72 1.79 -4.91
C SER A 67 0.93 0.50 -4.78
N VAL A 68 -0.20 0.43 -5.47
CA VAL A 68 -1.02 -0.77 -5.54
C VAL A 68 -1.24 -1.23 -6.98
N TYR A 69 -1.14 -2.53 -7.15
CA TYR A 69 -1.27 -3.22 -8.41
C TYR A 69 -2.38 -4.25 -8.34
N ARG A 70 -3.20 -4.30 -9.37
CA ARG A 70 -4.10 -5.44 -9.58
C ARG A 70 -3.30 -6.60 -10.16
N ALA A 71 -3.37 -7.75 -9.50
CA ALA A 71 -2.72 -8.97 -9.94
C ALA A 71 -3.69 -9.84 -10.74
N GLN A 72 -3.23 -10.33 -11.89
CA GLN A 72 -3.95 -11.25 -12.77
C GLN A 72 -2.98 -12.34 -13.22
N GLY A 73 -2.82 -13.36 -12.37
CA GLY A 73 -1.75 -14.35 -12.53
C GLY A 73 -0.38 -13.70 -12.34
N VAL A 74 0.49 -13.81 -13.36
CA VAL A 74 1.84 -13.20 -13.35
C VAL A 74 1.85 -11.74 -13.84
N GLN A 75 0.69 -11.20 -14.23
CA GLN A 75 0.56 -9.83 -14.72
C GLN A 75 0.19 -8.88 -13.58
N LEU A 76 0.84 -7.71 -13.56
CA LEU A 76 0.56 -6.64 -12.62
C LEU A 76 0.17 -5.38 -13.39
N THR A 77 -0.96 -4.78 -13.03
CA THR A 77 -1.38 -3.47 -13.54
C THR A 77 -1.43 -2.50 -12.38
N ARG A 78 -0.63 -1.42 -12.43
CA ARG A 78 -0.68 -0.37 -11.41
C ARG A 78 -2.04 0.33 -11.49
N THR A 79 -2.69 0.48 -10.33
CA THR A 79 -4.03 1.06 -10.21
C THR A 79 -4.03 2.35 -9.40
N GLY A 80 -3.12 2.49 -8.44
CA GLY A 80 -2.99 3.71 -7.66
C GLY A 80 -1.64 3.83 -6.96
N SER A 81 -1.39 5.03 -6.44
CA SER A 81 -0.24 5.36 -5.61
C SER A 81 -0.56 6.49 -4.65
N VAL A 82 0.26 6.61 -3.61
CA VAL A 82 0.26 7.72 -2.66
C VAL A 82 1.70 8.05 -2.30
N ASP A 83 2.01 9.35 -2.22
CA ASP A 83 3.31 9.84 -1.79
C ASP A 83 3.39 9.78 -0.26
N LEU A 84 4.58 9.48 0.27
CA LEU A 84 4.84 9.31 1.71
C LEU A 84 5.67 10.45 2.28
#